data_AF-A0A6D0IBQ7-F1
#
_entry.id   AF-A0A6D0IBQ7-F1
#
_cell.length_a   1.000
_cell.length_b   1.000
_cell.length_c   1.000
_cell.angle_alpha   90.00
_cell.angle_beta   90.00
_cell.angle_gamma   90.00
#
_symmetry.space_group_name_H-M   'P 1'
#
loop_
_entity.id
_entity.type
_entity.pdbx_description
1 polymer ?
#
loop_
_entity_poly.entity_id
_entity_poly.type
_entity_poly.pdbx_seq_one_letter_code
_entity_poly.pdbx_strand_id
1 'polypeptide(L)' 'MSKVCIIAWVYGRVQGVGFRYTTQYEAKRLGLTGYAKNLDDGSVEVVA' A
#
# COMPACT_ATOMS: atom_id res chain seq x y z
N MET A 1 -3.74 18.98 -13.27
CA MET A 1 -3.46 17.53 -13.49
C MET A 1 -4.61 16.74 -12.89
N SER A 2 -5.12 15.76 -13.61
CA SER A 2 -6.13 14.83 -13.11
C SER A 2 -5.53 13.97 -11.99
N LYS A 3 -6.23 13.86 -10.85
CA LYS A 3 -5.90 12.87 -9.83
C LYS A 3 -6.47 11.53 -10.26
N VAL A 4 -5.64 10.49 -10.25
CA VAL A 4 -6.02 9.09 -10.46
C VAL A 4 -5.88 8.37 -9.13
N CYS A 5 -6.71 7.37 -8.90
CA CYS A 5 -6.66 6.51 -7.73
C CYS A 5 -6.60 5.06 -8.22
N ILE A 6 -5.65 4.27 -7.71
CA ILE A 6 -5.45 2.87 -8.08
C ILE A 6 -5.53 2.03 -6.81
N ILE A 7 -6.16 0.86 -6.93
CA ILE A 7 -6.15 -0.19 -5.91
C ILE A 7 -5.26 -1.33 -6.40
N ALA A 8 -4.35 -1.78 -5.55
CA ALA A 8 -3.47 -2.91 -5.80
C ALA A 8 -3.56 -3.92 -4.66
N TRP A 9 -3.62 -5.21 -5.02
CA TRP A 9 -3.52 -6.33 -4.07
C TRP A 9 -2.15 -6.97 -4.18
N VAL A 10 -1.49 -7.16 -3.04
CA VAL A 10 -0.13 -7.68 -2.95
C VAL A 10 -0.13 -8.98 -2.17
N TYR A 11 0.34 -10.05 -2.81
CA TYR A 11 0.39 -11.40 -2.26
C TYR A 11 1.83 -11.83 -1.94
N GLY A 12 1.98 -12.80 -1.05
CA GLY A 12 3.26 -13.37 -0.64
C GLY A 12 3.64 -13.03 0.80
N ARG A 13 4.94 -12.95 1.10
CA ARG A 13 5.42 -12.62 2.46
C ARG A 13 5.38 -11.10 2.69
N VAL A 14 4.17 -10.58 2.92
CA VAL A 14 3.90 -9.13 3.02
C VAL A 14 3.47 -8.66 4.42
N GLN A 15 3.05 -9.56 5.31
CA GLN A 15 2.69 -9.23 6.69
C GLN A 15 3.85 -9.54 7.65
N GLY A 16 3.99 -8.72 8.71
CA GLY A 16 5.06 -8.88 9.71
C GLY A 16 6.47 -8.50 9.22
N VAL A 17 6.61 -7.97 8.00
CA VAL A 17 7.90 -7.60 7.37
C VAL A 17 8.09 -6.09 7.19
N GLY A 18 7.23 -5.28 7.80
CA GLY A 18 7.29 -3.82 7.65
C GLY A 18 6.75 -3.27 6.32
N PHE A 19 6.14 -4.10 5.46
CA PHE A 19 5.63 -3.70 4.14
C PHE A 19 4.79 -2.42 4.17
N ARG A 20 3.75 -2.36 5.03
CA ARG A 20 2.88 -1.19 5.16
C ARG A 20 3.64 0.10 5.50
N TYR A 21 4.65 0.00 6.36
CA TYR A 21 5.45 1.17 6.76
C TYR A 21 6.28 1.68 5.58
N THR A 22 6.97 0.79 4.87
CA THR A 22 7.76 1.14 3.68
C THR A 22 6.88 1.72 2.57
N THR A 23 5.71 1.12 2.30
CA THR A 23 4.75 1.64 1.33
C THR A 23 4.29 3.06 1.69
N GLN A 24 3.99 3.33 2.97
CA GLN A 24 3.62 4.68 3.41
C GLN A 24 4.78 5.67 3.23
N TYR A 25 6.01 5.27 3.58
CA TYR A 25 7.19 6.11 3.41
C TYR A 25 7.40 6.52 1.95
N GLU A 26 7.33 5.55 1.03
CA GLU A 26 7.46 5.80 -0.41
C GLU A 26 6.30 6.63 -0.97
N ALA A 27 5.06 6.36 -0.55
CA ALA A 27 3.91 7.17 -0.95
C ALA A 27 4.09 8.65 -0.57
N LYS A 28 4.56 8.92 0.67
CA LYS A 28 4.88 10.29 1.11
C LYS A 28 5.99 10.92 0.28
N ARG A 29 7.05 10.17 -0.05
CA ARG A 29 8.17 10.64 -0.88
C ARG A 29 7.72 11.00 -2.31
N LEU A 30 6.75 10.26 -2.85
CA LEU A 30 6.15 10.51 -4.16
C LEU A 30 5.01 11.53 -4.16
N GLY A 31 4.63 12.06 -2.98
CA GLY A 31 3.49 12.99 -2.85
C GLY A 31 2.12 12.35 -3.07
N LEU A 32 2.02 11.02 -2.92
CA LEU A 32 0.79 10.24 -3.05
C LEU A 32 0.02 10.20 -1.72
N THR A 33 -1.28 9.95 -1.80
CA THR A 33 -2.19 9.84 -0.65
C THR A 33 -3.00 8.56 -0.73
N GLY A 34 -3.21 7.88 0.40
CA GLY A 34 -4.03 6.68 0.46
C GLY A 34 -3.66 5.80 1.64
N TYR A 35 -3.79 4.48 1.51
CA TYR A 35 -3.55 3.54 2.60
C TYR A 35 -2.93 2.22 2.14
N ALA A 36 -2.32 1.51 3.08
CA ALA A 36 -1.95 0.11 2.95
C ALA A 36 -2.57 -0.69 4.11
N LYS A 37 -3.38 -1.70 3.80
CA LYS A 37 -4.18 -2.47 4.78
C LYS A 37 -3.88 -3.96 4.65
N ASN A 38 -3.59 -4.62 5.77
CA ASN A 38 -3.50 -6.07 5.82
C ASN A 38 -4.91 -6.66 5.71
N LEU A 39 -5.07 -7.67 4.86
CA LEU A 39 -6.29 -8.46 4.75
C LEU A 39 -6.13 -9.79 5.50
N ASP A 40 -7.26 -10.41 5.86
CA ASP A 40 -7.31 -11.64 6.66
C ASP A 40 -6.76 -12.86 5.90
N ASP A 41 -6.71 -12.79 4.57
CA ASP A 41 -6.13 -13.81 3.69
C ASP A 41 -4.58 -13.78 3.64
N GLY A 42 -3.95 -12.86 4.39
CA GLY A 42 -2.51 -12.68 4.41
C GLY A 42 -1.98 -11.71 3.37
N SER A 43 -2.82 -11.20 2.46
CA SER A 43 -2.43 -10.19 1.47
C SER A 43 -2.43 -8.77 2.05
N VAL A 44 -1.96 -7.80 1.25
CA VAL A 44 -2.05 -6.36 1.56
C VAL A 44 -2.75 -5.64 0.41
N GLU A 45 -3.77 -4.87 0.73
CA GLU A 45 -4.43 -3.93 -0.18
C GLU A 45 -3.78 -2.54 -0.07
N VAL A 46 -3.45 -1.93 -1.20
CA VAL A 46 -2.89 -0.59 -1.29
C VAL A 46 -3.77 0.28 -2.16
N VAL A 47 -4.12 1.46 -1.67
CA VAL A 47 -4.84 2.51 -2.39
C VAL A 47 -3.95 3.74 -2.46
N ALA A 48 -3.74 4.31 -3.66
CA ALA A 48 -2.89 5.48 -3.88
C ALA A 48 -3.31 6.30 -5.12
#